data_AF-A0A9C9ESE6-F1
#
_entry.id   AF-A0A9C9ESE6-F1
#
_cell.length_a   1.000
_cell.length_b   1.000
_cell.length_c   1.000
_cell.angle_alpha   90.00
_cell.angle_beta   90.00
_cell.angle_gamma   90.00
#
_symmetry.space_group_name_H-M   'P 1'
#
loop_
_entity.id
_entity.type
_entity.pdbx_description
1 polymer ?
#
loop_
_entity_poly.entity_id
_entity_poly.type
_entity_poly.pdbx_seq_one_letter_code
_entity_poly.pdbx_strand_id
1 'polypeptide(L)'
;SIIEVGGGAIEKEGTFVELEREIDNYLISFLHLTRYFTFGLEIILAYGLLKENEIRMLRLILAAKERGVAAEALKGRIANVE
;
A
#
# COMPACT_ATOMS: atom_id res chain seq x y z
N SER A 1 -15.79 -3.25 -5.20
CA SER A 1 -14.63 -3.98 -5.79
C SER A 1 -13.48 -3.01 -6.02
N ILE A 2 -12.21 -3.45 -6.00
CA ILE A 2 -11.03 -2.59 -6.28
C ILE A 2 -11.24 -1.80 -7.59
N ILE A 3 -11.85 -2.44 -8.59
CA ILE A 3 -12.14 -1.85 -9.91
C ILE A 3 -13.20 -0.75 -9.83
N GLU A 4 -14.20 -0.87 -8.95
CA GLU A 4 -15.24 0.16 -8.82
C GLU A 4 -14.70 1.40 -8.09
N VAL A 5 -13.92 1.19 -7.04
CA VAL A 5 -13.31 2.29 -6.27
C VAL A 5 -12.26 3.00 -7.12
N GLY A 6 -11.31 2.25 -7.68
CA GLY A 6 -10.26 2.82 -8.52
C GLY A 6 -10.79 3.38 -9.85
N GLY A 7 -11.75 2.71 -10.49
CA GLY A 7 -12.38 3.19 -11.73
C GLY A 7 -13.12 4.51 -11.52
N GLY A 8 -13.86 4.64 -10.42
CA GLY A 8 -14.55 5.89 -10.07
C GLY A 8 -13.60 7.05 -9.78
N ALA A 9 -12.44 6.78 -9.17
CA ALA A 9 -11.42 7.80 -8.91
C ALA A 9 -10.74 8.29 -10.20
N ILE A 10 -10.46 7.37 -11.12
CA ILE A 10 -9.88 7.70 -12.44
C ILE A 10 -10.86 8.57 -13.24
N GLU A 11 -12.14 8.21 -13.26
CA GLU A 11 -13.16 9.00 -13.99
C GLU A 11 -13.38 10.40 -13.39
N LYS A 12 -13.33 10.54 -12.07
CA LYS A 12 -13.61 11.81 -11.39
C LYS A 12 -12.41 12.76 -11.28
N GLU A 13 -11.25 12.21 -10.94
CA GLU A 13 -10.06 13.01 -10.60
C GLU A 13 -8.94 12.88 -11.63
N GLY A 14 -9.03 11.90 -12.54
CA GLY A 14 -7.99 11.63 -13.53
C GLY A 14 -6.70 11.07 -12.92
N THR A 15 -6.76 10.54 -11.70
CA THR A 15 -5.59 10.02 -10.97
C THR A 15 -5.71 8.52 -10.73
N PHE A 16 -4.56 7.84 -10.72
CA PHE A 16 -4.46 6.41 -10.37
C PHE A 16 -4.18 6.19 -8.88
N VAL A 17 -4.07 7.25 -8.08
CA VAL A 17 -3.58 7.17 -6.70
C VAL A 17 -4.47 6.28 -5.83
N GLU A 18 -5.79 6.43 -5.93
CA GLU A 18 -6.69 5.59 -5.16
C GLU A 18 -6.66 4.13 -5.62
N LEU A 19 -6.57 3.87 -6.93
CA LEU A 19 -6.45 2.51 -7.45
C LEU A 19 -5.18 1.83 -6.94
N GLU A 20 -4.03 2.52 -7.01
CA GLU A 20 -2.75 2.01 -6.51
C GLU A 20 -2.85 1.69 -5.01
N ARG A 21 -3.44 2.58 -4.22
CA ARG A 21 -3.62 2.37 -2.78
C ARG A 21 -4.48 1.13 -2.49
N GLU A 22 -5.60 0.96 -3.20
CA GLU A 22 -6.47 -0.20 -2.97
C GLU A 22 -5.82 -1.52 -3.40
N ILE A 23 -4.98 -1.51 -4.44
CA ILE A 23 -4.17 -2.68 -4.82
C ILE A 23 -3.16 -3.01 -3.71
N ASP A 24 -2.44 -2.01 -3.19
CA ASP A 24 -1.47 -2.21 -2.11
C ASP A 24 -2.14 -2.72 -0.83
N ASN A 25 -3.29 -2.15 -0.45
CA ASN A 25 -4.10 -2.60 0.69
C ASN A 25 -4.49 -4.08 0.54
N TYR A 26 -4.97 -4.47 -0.64
CA TYR A 26 -5.32 -5.86 -0.92
C TYR A 26 -4.11 -6.79 -0.81
N LEU A 27 -2.98 -6.40 -1.40
CA LEU A 27 -1.75 -7.20 -1.40
C LEU A 27 -1.24 -7.42 0.04
N ILE A 28 -1.18 -6.36 0.84
CA ILE A 28 -0.75 -6.43 2.24
C ILE A 28 -1.70 -7.31 3.06
N SER A 29 -3.02 -7.13 2.89
CA SER A 29 -4.04 -7.94 3.57
C SER A 29 -3.91 -9.42 3.22
N PHE A 30 -3.68 -9.72 1.94
CA PHE A 30 -3.43 -11.09 1.47
C PHE A 30 -2.16 -11.67 2.08
N LEU A 31 -1.06 -10.91 2.12
CA LEU A 31 0.19 -11.36 2.74
C LEU A 31 0.05 -11.59 4.24
N HIS A 32 -0.81 -10.82 4.93
CA HIS A 32 -1.09 -11.03 6.35
C HIS A 32 -1.81 -12.34 6.67
N LEU A 33 -2.47 -12.97 5.69
CA LEU A 33 -3.02 -14.32 5.87
C LEU A 33 -1.94 -15.36 6.18
N THR A 34 -0.68 -15.10 5.80
CA THR A 34 0.43 -16.01 6.12
C THR A 34 0.70 -16.17 7.62
N ARG A 35 0.20 -15.23 8.46
CA ARG A 35 0.31 -15.30 9.93
C ARG A 35 -0.44 -16.47 10.55
N TYR A 36 -1.39 -17.08 9.83
CA TYR A 36 -2.13 -18.25 10.29
C TYR A 36 -1.38 -19.57 10.09
N PHE A 37 -0.27 -19.56 9.33
CA PHE A 37 0.57 -20.72 9.11
C PHE A 37 1.79 -20.67 10.04
N THR A 38 2.16 -21.80 10.62
CA THR A 38 3.32 -21.91 11.54
C THR A 38 4.61 -22.28 10.83
N PHE A 39 4.53 -22.86 9.62
CA PHE A 39 5.69 -23.25 8.80
C PHE A 39 5.34 -23.17 7.31
N GLY A 40 6.33 -22.88 6.47
CA GLY A 40 6.16 -22.83 5.02
C GLY A 40 7.05 -21.76 4.37
N LEU A 41 7.22 -21.86 3.05
CA LEU A 41 7.98 -20.88 2.27
C LEU A 41 7.21 -19.54 2.19
N GLU A 42 5.89 -19.61 2.20
CA GLU A 42 4.96 -18.49 2.16
C GLU A 42 5.21 -17.47 3.28
N ILE A 43 5.62 -17.91 4.48
CA ILE A 43 5.92 -17.01 5.61
C ILE A 43 7.16 -16.16 5.29
N ILE A 44 8.21 -16.78 4.73
CA ILE A 44 9.46 -16.10 4.39
C ILE A 44 9.22 -15.10 3.26
N LEU A 45 8.47 -15.52 2.23
CA LEU A 45 8.11 -14.66 1.11
C LEU A 45 7.25 -13.48 1.57
N ALA A 46 6.23 -13.73 2.39
CA ALA A 46 5.37 -12.68 2.91
C ALA A 46 6.14 -11.69 3.79
N TYR A 47 7.04 -12.18 4.65
CA TYR A 47 7.93 -11.30 5.42
C TYR A 47 8.77 -10.40 4.51
N GLY A 48 9.41 -10.97 3.48
CA GLY A 48 10.21 -10.21 2.52
C GLY A 48 9.41 -9.12 1.81
N LEU A 49 8.24 -9.48 1.28
CA LEU A 49 7.37 -8.55 0.55
C LEU A 49 6.79 -7.44 1.46
N LEU A 50 6.37 -7.78 2.68
CA LEU A 50 5.91 -6.80 3.67
C LEU A 50 7.03 -5.84 4.07
N LYS A 51 8.26 -6.35 4.26
CA LYS A 51 9.42 -5.51 4.58
C LYS A 51 9.82 -4.60 3.42
N GLU A 52 9.75 -5.08 2.19
CA GLU A 52 9.96 -4.23 1.02
C GLU A 52 8.95 -3.09 0.97
N ASN A 53 7.68 -3.38 1.27
CA ASN A 53 6.62 -2.38 1.33
C ASN A 53 6.86 -1.33 2.42
N GLU A 54 7.24 -1.74 3.64
CA GLU A 54 7.62 -0.80 4.72
C GLU A 54 8.73 0.15 4.27
N ILE A 55 9.80 -0.38 3.65
CA ILE A 55 10.93 0.44 3.16
C ILE A 55 10.46 1.42 2.09
N ARG A 56 9.58 0.99 1.18
CA ARG A 56 9.01 1.83 0.12
C ARG A 56 8.21 3.01 0.70
N MET A 57 7.37 2.74 1.70
CA MET A 57 6.59 3.76 2.40
C MET A 57 7.48 4.74 3.17
N LEU A 58 8.48 4.25 3.90
CA LEU A 58 9.46 5.10 4.58
C LEU A 58 10.18 6.01 3.59
N ARG A 59 10.60 5.49 2.43
CA ARG A 59 11.24 6.30 1.37
C ARG A 59 10.31 7.41 0.88
N LEU A 60 9.03 7.10 0.66
CA LEU A 60 8.04 8.09 0.25
C LEU A 60 7.90 9.21 1.28
N ILE A 61 7.75 8.85 2.56
CA ILE A 61 7.63 9.81 3.67
C ILE A 61 8.89 10.69 3.78
N LEU A 62 10.08 10.09 3.69
CA LEU A 62 11.35 10.82 3.77
C LEU A 62 11.52 11.80 2.60
N ALA A 63 11.24 11.35 1.37
CA ALA A 63 11.35 12.19 0.17
C ALA A 63 10.34 13.37 0.20
N ALA A 64 9.16 13.13 0.76
CA ALA A 64 8.14 14.16 0.93
C ALA A 64 8.52 15.17 2.03
N LYS A 65 9.09 14.69 3.14
CA LYS A 65 9.62 15.55 4.21
C LYS A 65 10.76 16.44 3.73
N GLU A 66 11.69 15.89 2.94
CA GLU A 66 12.78 16.64 2.32
C GLU A 66 12.28 17.78 1.42
N ARG A 67 11.14 17.58 0.75
CA ARG A 67 10.51 18.54 -0.18
C ARG A 67 9.49 19.46 0.47
N GLY A 68 9.24 19.33 1.78
CA GLY A 68 8.24 20.13 2.50
C GLY A 68 6.79 19.85 2.08
N VAL A 69 6.50 18.66 1.55
CA VAL A 69 5.14 18.27 1.16
C VAL A 69 4.30 18.01 2.41
N ALA A 70 3.06 18.53 2.44
CA ALA A 70 2.14 18.36 3.56
C ALA A 70 1.75 16.88 3.75
N ALA A 71 1.65 16.44 5.01
CA ALA A 71 1.33 15.06 5.38
C ALA A 71 -0.05 14.62 4.83
N GLU A 72 -0.99 15.55 4.72
CA GLU A 72 -2.32 15.35 4.13
C GLU A 72 -2.24 14.84 2.69
N ALA A 73 -1.25 15.29 1.90
CA ALA A 73 -1.07 14.83 0.52
C ALA A 73 -0.52 13.38 0.45
N LEU A 74 0.04 12.86 1.54
CA LEU A 74 0.54 11.49 1.63
C LEU A 74 -0.52 10.50 2.12
N LYS A 75 -1.58 10.96 2.81
CA LYS A 75 -2.64 10.08 3.33
C LYS A 75 -3.30 9.21 2.24
N GLY A 76 -3.42 9.73 1.02
CA GLY A 76 -3.95 8.98 -0.12
C GLY A 76 -2.97 7.97 -0.74
N ARG A 77 -1.69 8.01 -0.36
CA ARG A 77 -0.62 7.18 -0.94
C ARG A 77 -0.08 6.12 0.01
N ILE A 78 -0.36 6.26 1.30
CA ILE A 78 0.04 5.28 2.31
C ILE A 78 -1.07 4.22 2.37
N ALA A 79 -0.68 2.97 2.19
CA ALA A 79 -1.57 1.84 2.42
C ALA A 79 -1.99 1.84 3.89
N ASN A 80 -3.30 1.87 4.14
CA ASN A 80 -3.89 1.75 5.47
C ASN A 80 -4.58 0.40 5.51
N VAL A 81 -3.95 -0.54 6.20
CA VAL A 81 -4.54 -1.84 6.50
C VAL A 81 -4.76 -1.86 8.00
N GLU A 82 -6.03 -1.84 8.41
CA GLU A 82 -6.46 -2.13 9.79
C GLU A 82 -6.35 -3.63 10.10
#